data_AF-A0A1X9IRP7-F1
#
_entry.id   AF-A0A1X9IRP7-F1
#
_cell.length_a   1.000
_cell.length_b   1.000
_cell.length_c   1.000
_cell.angle_alpha   90.00
_cell.angle_beta   90.00
_cell.angle_gamma   90.00
#
_symmetry.space_group_name_H-M   'P 1'
#
loop_
_entity.id
_entity.type
_entity.pdbx_description
1 polymer ?
#
loop_
_entity_poly.entity_id
_entity_poly.type
_entity_poly.pdbx_seq_one_letter_code
_entity_poly.pdbx_strand_id
1 'polypeptide(L)'
;MGIRLLKMHGYDVDPNALKHFKQEDGKFSCYGGQMIESASPIYNLYRASQLRFPGEEILEEATKFAYNFLQEKIANNQIQEKWVISEHLIDEIKLGLKMPWYATLPRVEAAYYLQYYAGTGDVWIGKTFYRMPEISNDTYKELAVLDFNRCQAQHQFEWIYMQEWYQSSSVKAFGISKKELLLAYFLAAATIFEPERTQERIMWAKTQIVSRMIKSFLSKENTLSLEQKTTLLIDFGHDINGLNKINSVEKGNGLAGTLLTTFQQLLEEFDRYTTHQLKNAWSQWFVKLQQGEGDGGADAELLANTLNICAGHIAFNEDILSHRDYTTLSSLTTKICQRLTQIQDKKILEIKDGSIKDKELEEEMQALVKLVLEENGGGIDRNIKQTFLSVFKTFYYCAYHHAETTDAHIFKVLFEPVV
;
A
#
# COMPACT_ATOMS: atom_id res chain seq x y z
N MET A 1 -2.56 -11.46 -19.51
CA MET A 1 -1.49 -11.90 -18.60
C MET A 1 -0.12 -11.31 -18.97
N GLY A 2 0.39 -11.55 -20.19
CA GLY A 2 1.72 -11.06 -20.63
C GLY A 2 1.94 -9.56 -20.39
N ILE A 3 1.03 -8.70 -20.90
CA ILE A 3 1.09 -7.23 -20.69
C ILE A 3 1.24 -6.87 -19.21
N ARG A 4 0.41 -7.48 -18.34
CA ARG A 4 0.43 -7.21 -16.90
C ARG A 4 1.78 -7.55 -16.27
N LEU A 5 2.25 -8.78 -16.49
CA LEU A 5 3.47 -9.27 -15.85
C LEU A 5 4.70 -8.52 -16.35
N LEU A 6 4.80 -8.29 -17.66
CA LEU A 6 5.93 -7.55 -18.25
C LEU A 6 5.97 -6.10 -17.72
N LYS A 7 4.84 -5.36 -17.73
CA LYS A 7 4.80 -4.00 -17.17
C LYS A 7 5.18 -3.97 -15.68
N MET A 8 4.68 -4.90 -14.86
CA MET A 8 5.06 -4.98 -13.45
C MET A 8 6.57 -5.24 -13.24
N HIS A 9 7.25 -5.82 -14.22
CA HIS A 9 8.66 -6.16 -14.15
C HIS A 9 9.59 -5.13 -14.79
N GLY A 10 9.08 -4.01 -15.31
CA GLY A 10 9.90 -2.93 -15.86
C GLY A 10 10.00 -2.91 -17.38
N TYR A 11 9.38 -3.89 -18.06
CA TYR A 11 9.46 -3.97 -19.51
C TYR A 11 8.53 -2.93 -20.16
N ASP A 12 9.05 -2.27 -21.18
CA ASP A 12 8.24 -1.44 -22.08
C ASP A 12 7.34 -2.33 -22.93
N VAL A 13 6.03 -2.13 -22.83
CA VAL A 13 5.00 -2.93 -23.49
C VAL A 13 3.93 -2.01 -24.03
N ASP A 14 3.72 -2.07 -25.35
CA ASP A 14 2.60 -1.37 -25.99
C ASP A 14 1.28 -2.12 -25.76
N PRO A 15 0.32 -1.57 -24.99
CA PRO A 15 -0.96 -2.22 -24.77
C PRO A 15 -1.84 -2.26 -26.03
N ASN A 16 -1.50 -1.52 -27.11
CA ASN A 16 -2.23 -1.56 -28.37
C ASN A 16 -2.20 -2.92 -29.05
N ALA A 17 -1.34 -3.86 -28.62
CA ALA A 17 -1.45 -5.26 -28.99
C ALA A 17 -2.85 -5.85 -28.69
N LEU A 18 -3.59 -5.27 -27.73
CA LEU A 18 -4.98 -5.67 -27.43
C LEU A 18 -5.98 -5.32 -28.54
N LYS A 19 -5.65 -4.43 -29.48
CA LYS A 19 -6.53 -4.09 -30.62
C LYS A 19 -6.87 -5.32 -31.47
N HIS A 20 -5.99 -6.32 -31.52
CA HIS A 20 -6.26 -7.58 -32.22
C HIS A 20 -7.41 -8.40 -31.60
N PHE A 21 -7.77 -8.11 -30.35
CA PHE A 21 -8.83 -8.80 -29.62
C PHE A 21 -10.09 -7.93 -29.44
N LYS A 22 -10.06 -6.66 -29.89
CA LYS A 22 -11.19 -5.74 -29.81
C LYS A 22 -12.06 -5.88 -31.06
N GLN A 23 -13.35 -6.11 -30.87
CA GLN A 23 -14.37 -6.21 -31.91
C GLN A 23 -14.91 -4.82 -32.29
N GLU A 24 -15.61 -4.73 -33.43
CA GLU A 24 -16.22 -3.49 -33.93
C GLU A 24 -17.25 -2.89 -32.95
N ASP A 25 -17.95 -3.75 -32.17
CA ASP A 25 -18.91 -3.33 -31.15
C ASP A 25 -18.25 -2.88 -29.82
N GLY A 26 -16.91 -2.83 -29.78
CA GLY A 26 -16.12 -2.43 -28.62
C GLY A 26 -15.87 -3.54 -27.60
N LYS A 27 -16.40 -4.75 -27.80
CA LYS A 27 -16.14 -5.89 -26.90
C LYS A 27 -14.76 -6.48 -27.13
N PHE A 28 -14.19 -7.06 -26.08
CA PHE A 28 -12.97 -7.86 -26.20
C PHE A 28 -13.30 -9.34 -26.23
N SER A 29 -12.68 -10.07 -27.15
CA SER A 29 -12.88 -11.50 -27.35
C SER A 29 -11.56 -12.19 -27.69
N CYS A 30 -11.36 -13.41 -27.17
CA CYS A 30 -10.16 -14.17 -27.45
C CYS A 30 -10.07 -14.65 -28.91
N TYR A 31 -11.22 -14.86 -29.57
CA TYR A 31 -11.29 -15.40 -30.93
C TYR A 31 -12.44 -14.74 -31.68
N GLY A 32 -12.14 -14.14 -32.84
CA GLY A 32 -13.17 -13.56 -33.72
C GLY A 32 -14.30 -14.56 -34.00
N GLY A 33 -15.53 -14.16 -33.67
CA GLY A 33 -16.74 -14.95 -33.92
C GLY A 33 -17.17 -15.92 -32.80
N GLN A 34 -16.51 -15.98 -31.65
CA GLN A 34 -17.04 -16.75 -30.52
C GLN A 34 -18.27 -16.07 -29.90
N MET A 35 -19.37 -16.84 -29.73
CA MET A 35 -20.60 -16.34 -29.10
C MET A 35 -20.53 -16.27 -27.56
N ILE A 36 -19.58 -16.96 -26.94
CA ILE A 36 -19.50 -17.08 -25.47
C ILE A 36 -18.05 -16.92 -25.04
N GLU A 37 -17.76 -15.87 -24.28
CA GLU A 37 -16.44 -15.62 -23.69
C GLU A 37 -16.23 -16.42 -22.40
N SER A 38 -15.01 -16.92 -22.21
CA SER A 38 -14.60 -17.55 -20.96
C SER A 38 -14.26 -16.50 -19.91
N ALA A 39 -14.45 -16.80 -18.62
CA ALA A 39 -14.24 -15.84 -17.55
C ALA A 39 -12.76 -15.55 -17.28
N SER A 40 -11.89 -16.56 -17.31
CA SER A 40 -10.46 -16.37 -16.98
C SER A 40 -9.70 -15.42 -17.93
N PRO A 41 -9.90 -15.39 -19.26
CA PRO A 41 -9.23 -14.40 -20.10
C PRO A 41 -9.73 -12.98 -19.85
N ILE A 42 -11.04 -12.80 -19.63
CA ILE A 42 -11.62 -11.49 -19.33
C ILE A 42 -11.16 -10.99 -17.95
N TYR A 43 -11.06 -11.87 -16.95
CA TYR A 43 -10.48 -11.53 -15.67
C TYR A 43 -9.01 -11.13 -15.78
N ASN A 44 -8.24 -11.84 -16.61
CA ASN A 44 -6.86 -11.46 -16.90
C ASN A 44 -6.73 -10.14 -17.67
N LEU A 45 -7.71 -9.79 -18.51
CA LEU A 45 -7.81 -8.48 -19.16
C LEU A 45 -8.08 -7.39 -18.12
N TYR A 46 -9.04 -7.61 -17.22
CA TYR A 46 -9.34 -6.70 -16.10
C TYR A 46 -8.12 -6.46 -15.19
N ARG A 47 -7.37 -7.50 -14.84
CA ARG A 47 -6.14 -7.34 -14.04
C ARG A 47 -5.06 -6.57 -14.79
N ALA A 48 -4.93 -6.76 -16.11
CA ALA A 48 -3.94 -6.06 -16.91
C ALA A 48 -4.28 -4.57 -17.09
N SER A 49 -5.55 -4.26 -17.28
CA SER A 49 -6.04 -2.91 -17.54
C SER A 49 -5.97 -1.98 -16.32
N GLN A 50 -5.81 -2.54 -15.10
CA GLN A 50 -5.56 -1.76 -13.88
C GLN A 50 -4.14 -1.17 -13.82
N LEU A 51 -3.20 -1.62 -14.65
CA LEU A 51 -1.84 -1.07 -14.78
C LEU A 51 -1.73 -0.07 -15.94
N ARG A 52 -2.83 0.64 -16.21
CA ARG A 52 -2.92 1.66 -17.24
C ARG A 52 -2.05 2.87 -16.90
N PHE A 53 -1.33 3.38 -17.89
CA PHE A 53 -0.61 4.65 -17.87
C PHE A 53 -1.46 5.76 -18.53
N PRO A 54 -1.16 7.04 -18.26
CA PRO A 54 -1.89 8.15 -18.87
C PRO A 54 -1.87 8.06 -20.40
N GLY A 55 -3.04 8.18 -21.03
CA GLY A 55 -3.21 8.14 -22.49
C GLY A 55 -3.38 6.74 -23.10
N GLU A 56 -3.29 5.65 -22.32
CA GLU A 56 -3.51 4.30 -22.82
C GLU A 56 -5.03 3.97 -22.96
N GLU A 57 -5.69 4.55 -23.97
CA GLU A 57 -7.14 4.43 -24.21
C GLU A 57 -7.63 2.99 -24.33
N ILE A 58 -6.87 2.10 -24.98
CA ILE A 58 -7.23 0.69 -25.15
C ILE A 58 -7.42 -0.04 -23.81
N LEU A 59 -6.63 0.34 -22.79
CA LEU A 59 -6.79 -0.23 -21.44
C LEU A 59 -7.96 0.41 -20.69
N GLU A 60 -8.33 1.66 -21.00
CA GLU A 60 -9.57 2.24 -20.47
C GLU A 60 -10.79 1.45 -20.92
N GLU A 61 -10.87 1.20 -22.22
CA GLU A 61 -11.94 0.41 -22.83
C GLU A 61 -11.95 -1.01 -22.29
N ALA A 62 -10.76 -1.62 -22.15
CA ALA A 62 -10.62 -2.96 -21.58
C ALA A 62 -11.11 -3.03 -20.13
N THR A 63 -10.80 -2.05 -19.27
CA THR A 63 -11.30 -2.01 -17.88
C THR A 63 -12.82 -1.96 -17.86
N LYS A 64 -13.42 -1.01 -18.62
CA LYS A 64 -14.88 -0.83 -18.67
C LYS A 64 -15.58 -2.11 -19.14
N PHE A 65 -15.10 -2.68 -20.25
CA PHE A 65 -15.66 -3.92 -20.80
C PHE A 65 -15.51 -5.08 -19.81
N ALA A 66 -14.29 -5.36 -19.35
CA ALA A 66 -14.02 -6.55 -18.57
C ALA A 66 -14.73 -6.51 -17.20
N TYR A 67 -14.73 -5.36 -16.53
CA TYR A 67 -15.44 -5.18 -15.27
C TYR A 67 -16.94 -5.40 -15.43
N ASN A 68 -17.58 -4.72 -16.39
CA ASN A 68 -19.02 -4.81 -16.60
C ASN A 68 -19.44 -6.21 -17.05
N PHE A 69 -18.67 -6.83 -17.94
CA PHE A 69 -18.91 -8.21 -18.37
C PHE A 69 -18.88 -9.17 -17.17
N LEU A 70 -17.83 -9.14 -16.36
CA LEU A 70 -17.70 -10.05 -15.23
C LEU A 70 -18.76 -9.80 -14.16
N GLN A 71 -19.08 -8.54 -13.86
CA GLN A 71 -20.17 -8.20 -12.94
C GLN A 71 -21.51 -8.73 -13.41
N GLU A 72 -21.87 -8.53 -14.68
CA GLU A 72 -23.12 -9.04 -15.26
C GLU A 72 -23.18 -10.57 -15.16
N LYS A 73 -22.09 -11.26 -15.52
CA LYS A 73 -22.04 -12.72 -15.45
C LYS A 73 -22.15 -13.24 -14.02
N ILE A 74 -21.56 -12.55 -13.04
CA ILE A 74 -21.70 -12.92 -11.63
C ILE A 74 -23.14 -12.68 -11.15
N ALA A 75 -23.72 -11.52 -11.45
CA ALA A 75 -25.07 -11.16 -11.01
C ALA A 75 -26.13 -12.13 -11.55
N ASN A 76 -25.95 -12.61 -12.78
CA ASN A 76 -26.87 -13.55 -13.42
C ASN A 76 -26.52 -15.03 -13.14
N ASN A 77 -25.47 -15.31 -12.35
CA ASN A 77 -24.93 -16.66 -12.13
C ASN A 77 -24.62 -17.42 -13.45
N GLN A 78 -24.07 -16.69 -14.41
CA GLN A 78 -23.78 -17.12 -15.79
C GLN A 78 -22.28 -17.09 -16.11
N ILE A 79 -21.43 -17.03 -15.10
CA ILE A 79 -19.98 -17.11 -15.31
C ILE A 79 -19.63 -18.48 -15.89
N GLN A 80 -18.90 -18.50 -17.00
CA GLN A 80 -18.50 -19.74 -17.66
C GLN A 80 -16.98 -19.79 -17.74
N GLU A 81 -16.39 -20.93 -17.40
CA GLU A 81 -15.00 -21.22 -17.68
C GLU A 81 -14.92 -22.41 -18.65
N LYS A 82 -14.17 -22.23 -19.74
CA LYS A 82 -14.04 -23.20 -20.83
C LYS A 82 -12.67 -23.87 -20.90
N TRP A 83 -11.66 -23.26 -20.28
CA TRP A 83 -10.26 -23.61 -20.48
C TRP A 83 -9.64 -24.29 -19.27
N VAL A 84 -10.28 -24.21 -18.10
CA VAL A 84 -9.80 -24.83 -16.88
C VAL A 84 -10.95 -25.29 -15.99
N ILE A 85 -10.80 -26.48 -15.42
CA ILE A 85 -11.64 -27.00 -14.33
C ILE A 85 -10.87 -26.69 -13.06
N SER A 86 -11.34 -25.70 -12.31
CA SER A 86 -10.78 -25.27 -11.04
C SER A 86 -11.91 -25.02 -10.07
N GLU A 87 -11.78 -25.55 -8.85
CA GLU A 87 -12.83 -25.49 -7.82
C GLU A 87 -13.14 -24.05 -7.39
N HIS A 88 -12.11 -23.19 -7.35
CA HIS A 88 -12.20 -21.88 -6.73
C HIS A 88 -12.04 -20.70 -7.71
N LEU A 89 -11.88 -20.94 -9.01
CA LEU A 89 -11.66 -19.86 -9.98
C LEU A 89 -12.78 -18.82 -9.96
N ILE A 90 -14.03 -19.24 -9.84
CA ILE A 90 -15.18 -18.32 -9.79
C ILE A 90 -15.10 -17.44 -8.53
N ASP A 91 -14.69 -18.00 -7.40
CA ASP A 91 -14.56 -17.28 -6.15
C ASP A 91 -13.35 -16.33 -6.18
N GLU A 92 -12.25 -16.73 -6.83
CA GLU A 92 -11.11 -15.86 -7.14
C GLU A 92 -11.56 -14.65 -7.97
N ILE A 93 -12.34 -14.85 -9.03
CA ILE A 93 -12.83 -13.76 -9.88
C ILE A 93 -13.75 -12.81 -9.09
N LYS A 94 -14.69 -13.36 -8.33
CA LYS A 94 -15.59 -12.55 -7.48
C LYS A 94 -14.80 -11.72 -6.47
N LEU A 95 -13.80 -12.30 -5.83
CA LEU A 95 -12.96 -11.60 -4.88
C LEU A 95 -12.09 -10.55 -5.58
N GLY A 96 -11.50 -10.88 -6.73
CA GLY A 96 -10.66 -10.00 -7.53
C GLY A 96 -11.38 -8.72 -7.99
N LEU A 97 -12.69 -8.78 -8.27
CA LEU A 97 -13.48 -7.58 -8.56
C LEU A 97 -13.73 -6.68 -7.34
N LYS A 98 -13.68 -7.25 -6.12
CA LYS A 98 -13.78 -6.51 -4.85
C LYS A 98 -12.43 -6.03 -4.33
N MET A 99 -11.33 -6.52 -4.90
CA MET A 99 -9.96 -6.22 -4.49
C MET A 99 -9.15 -5.72 -5.69
N PRO A 100 -9.47 -4.51 -6.21
CA PRO A 100 -8.70 -3.92 -7.30
C PRO A 100 -7.25 -3.71 -6.87
N TRP A 101 -6.32 -3.76 -7.82
CA TRP A 101 -4.88 -3.75 -7.59
C TRP A 101 -4.39 -2.60 -6.71
N TYR A 102 -4.98 -1.41 -6.82
CA TYR A 102 -4.66 -0.27 -5.94
C TYR A 102 -5.09 -0.49 -4.49
N ALA A 103 -6.17 -1.23 -4.23
CA ALA A 103 -6.70 -1.52 -2.90
C ALA A 103 -6.29 -2.88 -2.35
N THR A 104 -5.28 -3.52 -2.94
CA THR A 104 -4.85 -4.86 -2.53
C THR A 104 -3.40 -4.84 -2.08
N LEU A 105 -3.19 -5.14 -0.79
CA LEU A 105 -1.87 -5.28 -0.20
C LEU A 105 -1.33 -6.70 -0.45
N PRO A 106 0.00 -6.87 -0.65
CA PRO A 106 0.61 -8.15 -1.01
C PRO A 106 0.17 -9.35 -0.15
N ARG A 107 0.18 -9.19 1.18
CA ARG A 107 -0.19 -10.29 2.08
C ARG A 107 -1.68 -10.58 2.11
N VAL A 108 -2.52 -9.58 1.82
CA VAL A 108 -3.96 -9.79 1.67
C VAL A 108 -4.23 -10.62 0.42
N GLU A 109 -3.61 -10.27 -0.71
CA GLU A 109 -3.73 -11.05 -1.96
C GLU A 109 -3.24 -12.49 -1.75
N ALA A 110 -2.06 -12.67 -1.15
CA ALA A 110 -1.47 -13.98 -0.90
C ALA A 110 -2.34 -14.84 0.02
N ALA A 111 -2.89 -14.27 1.10
CA ALA A 111 -3.71 -15.01 2.06
C ALA A 111 -4.94 -15.62 1.38
N TYR A 112 -5.63 -14.86 0.53
CA TYR A 112 -6.79 -15.36 -0.20
C TYR A 112 -6.40 -16.29 -1.35
N TYR A 113 -5.34 -15.98 -2.09
CA TYR A 113 -4.90 -16.82 -3.20
C TYR A 113 -4.48 -18.22 -2.73
N LEU A 114 -3.86 -18.34 -1.55
CA LEU A 114 -3.52 -19.65 -0.98
C LEU A 114 -4.73 -20.52 -0.65
N GLN A 115 -5.90 -19.92 -0.38
CA GLN A 115 -7.14 -20.67 -0.19
C GLN A 115 -7.67 -21.23 -1.51
N TYR A 116 -7.44 -20.51 -2.62
CA TYR A 116 -7.99 -20.84 -3.93
C TYR A 116 -7.05 -21.69 -4.78
N TYR A 117 -5.74 -21.61 -4.55
CA TYR A 117 -4.77 -22.38 -5.31
C TYR A 117 -4.92 -23.88 -5.03
N ALA A 118 -5.35 -24.62 -6.04
CA ALA A 118 -5.71 -26.03 -5.93
C ALA A 118 -4.51 -27.00 -6.00
N GLY A 119 -3.27 -26.49 -6.12
CA GLY A 119 -2.10 -27.34 -6.31
C GLY A 119 -2.24 -28.17 -7.60
N THR A 120 -2.15 -29.50 -7.50
CA THR A 120 -2.37 -30.42 -8.64
C THR A 120 -3.84 -30.60 -9.07
N GLY A 121 -4.78 -29.98 -8.35
CA GLY A 121 -6.21 -30.12 -8.56
C GLY A 121 -6.75 -29.52 -9.86
N ASP A 122 -6.10 -28.48 -10.39
CA ASP A 122 -6.55 -27.82 -11.62
C ASP A 122 -6.33 -28.72 -12.86
N VAL A 123 -7.35 -28.78 -13.72
CA VAL A 123 -7.30 -29.54 -14.99
C VAL A 123 -7.58 -28.60 -16.16
N TRP A 124 -6.64 -28.51 -17.09
CA TRP A 124 -6.75 -27.66 -18.27
C TRP A 124 -7.47 -28.38 -19.41
N ILE A 125 -8.24 -27.61 -20.17
CA ILE A 125 -9.07 -28.08 -21.28
C ILE A 125 -8.46 -27.58 -22.58
N GLY A 126 -7.93 -28.51 -23.39
CA GLY A 126 -7.50 -28.27 -24.77
C GLY A 126 -8.28 -29.16 -25.73
N LYS A 127 -7.58 -29.77 -26.70
CA LYS A 127 -8.16 -30.88 -27.47
C LYS A 127 -8.44 -32.11 -26.59
N THR A 128 -7.68 -32.25 -25.51
CA THR A 128 -7.79 -33.26 -24.47
C THR A 128 -7.64 -32.57 -23.12
N PHE A 129 -8.03 -33.25 -22.04
CA PHE A 129 -7.71 -32.79 -20.69
C PHE A 129 -6.21 -32.97 -20.42
N TYR A 130 -5.58 -31.96 -19.83
CA TYR A 130 -4.17 -32.02 -19.48
C TYR A 130 -3.91 -31.28 -18.16
N ARG A 131 -2.75 -31.55 -17.55
CA ARG A 131 -2.26 -30.82 -16.37
C ARG A 131 -0.99 -30.08 -16.73
N MET A 132 -0.67 -29.05 -15.96
CA MET A 132 0.53 -28.25 -16.12
C MET A 132 1.35 -28.30 -14.83
N PRO A 133 2.20 -29.32 -14.61
CA PRO A 133 2.92 -29.50 -13.35
C PRO A 133 3.81 -28.30 -12.96
N GLU A 134 4.36 -27.60 -13.95
CA GLU A 134 5.18 -26.40 -13.73
C GLU A 134 4.37 -25.17 -13.27
N ILE A 135 3.04 -25.23 -13.33
CA ILE A 135 2.12 -24.15 -12.91
C ILE A 135 1.28 -24.56 -11.71
N SER A 136 0.75 -25.78 -11.73
CA SER A 136 -0.22 -26.34 -10.79
C SER A 136 0.39 -27.56 -10.11
N ASN A 137 1.02 -27.35 -8.95
CA ASN A 137 1.64 -28.43 -8.17
C ASN A 137 1.56 -28.19 -6.65
N ASP A 138 1.61 -29.30 -5.91
CA ASP A 138 1.45 -29.29 -4.46
C ASP A 138 2.72 -28.78 -3.75
N THR A 139 3.90 -28.90 -4.37
CA THR A 139 5.17 -28.37 -3.83
C THR A 139 5.11 -26.85 -3.67
N TYR A 140 4.58 -26.13 -4.67
CA TYR A 140 4.44 -24.67 -4.61
C TYR A 140 3.43 -24.28 -3.54
N LYS A 141 2.32 -25.02 -3.41
CA LYS A 141 1.32 -24.80 -2.38
C LYS A 141 1.92 -24.98 -0.99
N GLU A 142 2.60 -26.11 -0.75
CA GLU A 142 3.23 -26.42 0.53
C GLU A 142 4.28 -25.37 0.90
N LEU A 143 5.17 -25.01 -0.02
CA LEU A 143 6.18 -23.98 0.20
C LEU A 143 5.55 -22.64 0.58
N ALA A 144 4.51 -22.23 -0.15
CA ALA A 144 3.87 -20.94 0.08
C ALA A 144 3.09 -20.91 1.41
N VAL A 145 2.48 -22.02 1.83
CA VAL A 145 1.85 -22.14 3.17
C VAL A 145 2.90 -22.03 4.27
N LEU A 146 4.02 -22.75 4.14
CA LEU A 146 5.12 -22.70 5.12
C LEU A 146 5.73 -21.31 5.22
N ASP A 147 6.02 -20.65 4.08
CA ASP A 147 6.54 -19.29 4.06
C ASP A 147 5.55 -18.28 4.64
N PHE A 148 4.26 -18.40 4.29
CA PHE A 148 3.22 -17.53 4.81
C PHE A 148 3.13 -17.62 6.33
N ASN A 149 3.07 -18.83 6.88
CA ASN A 149 2.95 -19.05 8.31
C ASN A 149 4.23 -18.64 9.06
N ARG A 150 5.42 -18.81 8.47
CA ARG A 150 6.68 -18.32 9.05
C ARG A 150 6.68 -16.80 9.18
N CYS A 151 6.31 -16.08 8.12
CA CYS A 151 6.22 -14.62 8.18
C CYS A 151 5.15 -14.17 9.18
N GLN A 152 3.99 -14.84 9.20
CA GLN A 152 2.92 -14.54 10.14
C GLN A 152 3.37 -14.71 11.60
N ALA A 153 4.11 -15.76 11.95
CA ALA A 153 4.64 -15.97 13.29
C ALA A 153 5.60 -14.84 13.72
N GLN A 154 6.48 -14.39 12.80
CA GLN A 154 7.33 -13.22 13.02
C GLN A 154 6.49 -11.96 13.27
N HIS A 155 5.44 -11.75 12.46
CA HIS A 155 4.56 -10.58 12.61
C HIS A 155 3.76 -10.61 13.92
N GLN A 156 3.36 -11.79 14.40
CA GLN A 156 2.72 -11.95 15.71
C GLN A 156 3.68 -11.61 16.86
N PHE A 157 4.94 -12.00 16.75
CA PHE A 157 5.97 -11.62 17.73
C PHE A 157 6.22 -10.11 17.74
N GLU A 158 6.38 -9.50 16.57
CA GLU A 158 6.49 -8.05 16.42
C GLU A 158 5.26 -7.31 16.96
N TRP A 159 4.06 -7.86 16.79
CA TRP A 159 2.83 -7.29 17.34
C TRP A 159 2.86 -7.24 18.87
N ILE A 160 3.37 -8.27 19.54
CA ILE A 160 3.55 -8.25 21.01
C ILE A 160 4.47 -7.08 21.41
N TYR A 161 5.61 -6.93 20.73
CA TYR A 161 6.53 -5.81 20.98
C TYR A 161 5.86 -4.44 20.74
N MET A 162 5.05 -4.31 19.68
CA MET A 162 4.29 -3.08 19.42
C MET A 162 3.29 -2.77 20.54
N GLN A 163 2.64 -3.79 21.11
CA GLN A 163 1.73 -3.62 22.24
C GLN A 163 2.46 -3.18 23.52
N GLU A 164 3.65 -3.71 23.78
CA GLU A 164 4.51 -3.30 24.90
C GLU A 164 4.97 -1.86 24.72
N TRP A 165 5.47 -1.50 23.53
CA TRP A 165 5.86 -0.14 23.18
C TRP A 165 4.70 0.86 23.36
N TYR A 166 3.49 0.50 22.92
CA TYR A 166 2.29 1.32 23.10
C TYR A 166 2.01 1.65 24.58
N GLN A 167 2.26 0.69 25.47
CA GLN A 167 2.10 0.88 26.91
C GLN A 167 3.22 1.73 27.50
N SER A 168 4.49 1.43 27.20
CA SER A 168 5.64 2.14 27.75
C SER A 168 5.71 3.60 27.30
N SER A 169 5.36 3.87 26.04
CA SER A 169 5.36 5.22 25.47
C SER A 169 4.08 6.01 25.76
N SER A 170 3.18 5.46 26.59
CA SER A 170 1.92 6.11 27.01
C SER A 170 1.09 6.65 25.82
N VAL A 171 1.10 5.93 24.70
CA VAL A 171 0.44 6.33 23.44
C VAL A 171 -1.06 6.60 23.66
N LYS A 172 -1.69 5.84 24.56
CA LYS A 172 -3.09 6.04 24.98
C LYS A 172 -3.38 7.46 25.50
N ALA A 173 -2.41 8.12 26.13
CA ALA A 173 -2.57 9.48 26.66
C ALA A 173 -2.81 10.52 25.55
N PHE A 174 -2.43 10.19 24.30
CA PHE A 174 -2.68 11.00 23.11
C PHE A 174 -4.01 10.64 22.42
N GLY A 175 -4.85 9.81 23.04
CA GLY A 175 -6.17 9.44 22.49
C GLY A 175 -6.12 8.38 21.39
N ILE A 176 -4.94 7.78 21.15
CA ILE A 176 -4.77 6.73 20.14
C ILE A 176 -5.07 5.38 20.79
N SER A 177 -5.96 4.62 20.18
CA SER A 177 -6.41 3.31 20.64
C SER A 177 -5.49 2.17 20.20
N LYS A 178 -5.61 1.01 20.85
CA LYS A 178 -4.94 -0.22 20.41
C LYS A 178 -5.40 -0.69 19.02
N LYS A 179 -6.63 -0.36 18.61
CA LYS A 179 -7.14 -0.69 17.27
C LYS A 179 -6.39 0.11 16.20
N GLU A 180 -6.10 1.37 16.49
CA GLU A 180 -5.33 2.22 15.57
C GLU A 180 -3.86 1.82 15.49
N LEU A 181 -3.28 1.38 16.61
CA LEU A 181 -1.97 0.73 16.61
C LEU A 181 -1.95 -0.54 15.75
N LEU A 182 -2.96 -1.39 15.89
CA LEU A 182 -3.08 -2.63 15.11
C LEU A 182 -3.24 -2.33 13.63
N LEU A 183 -4.03 -1.32 13.27
CA LEU A 183 -4.18 -0.90 11.88
C LEU A 183 -2.86 -0.41 11.29
N ALA A 184 -2.13 0.45 12.00
CA ALA A 184 -0.83 0.95 11.55
C ALA A 184 0.18 -0.19 11.33
N TYR A 185 0.23 -1.14 12.29
CA TYR A 185 1.07 -2.32 12.18
C TYR A 185 0.65 -3.24 11.02
N PHE A 186 -0.65 -3.49 10.86
CA PHE A 186 -1.18 -4.29 9.76
C PHE A 186 -0.83 -3.70 8.39
N LEU A 187 -1.00 -2.39 8.18
CA LEU A 187 -0.67 -1.75 6.90
C LEU A 187 0.80 -1.92 6.55
N ALA A 188 1.69 -1.84 7.55
CA ALA A 188 3.11 -2.09 7.39
C ALA A 188 3.39 -3.57 7.06
N ALA A 189 2.91 -4.49 7.89
CA ALA A 189 3.19 -5.93 7.76
C ALA A 189 2.53 -6.58 6.55
N ALA A 190 1.38 -6.06 6.11
CA ALA A 190 0.72 -6.55 4.90
C ALA A 190 1.42 -6.09 3.61
N THR A 191 2.31 -5.09 3.71
CA THR A 191 3.03 -4.47 2.58
C THR A 191 4.49 -4.88 2.52
N ILE A 192 5.22 -4.77 3.63
CA ILE A 192 6.61 -5.22 3.79
C ILE A 192 6.59 -6.42 4.73
N PHE A 193 6.65 -7.63 4.20
CA PHE A 193 6.35 -8.85 4.96
C PHE A 193 7.58 -9.72 5.23
N GLU A 194 8.67 -9.47 4.54
CA GLU A 194 9.91 -10.24 4.58
C GLU A 194 10.52 -10.20 5.99
N PRO A 195 10.90 -11.35 6.60
CA PRO A 195 11.38 -11.38 7.99
C PRO A 195 12.54 -10.41 8.28
N GLU A 196 13.47 -10.29 7.33
CA GLU A 196 14.65 -9.42 7.42
C GLU A 196 14.33 -7.92 7.42
N ARG A 197 13.13 -7.51 7.00
CA ARG A 197 12.69 -6.10 6.95
C ARG A 197 11.88 -5.68 8.18
N THR A 198 12.17 -6.28 9.33
CA THR A 198 11.51 -5.97 10.62
C THR A 198 11.64 -4.49 10.98
N GLN A 199 12.84 -3.92 10.88
CA GLN A 199 13.07 -2.51 11.24
C GLN A 199 12.19 -1.56 10.42
N GLU A 200 12.04 -1.81 9.12
CA GLU A 200 11.18 -1.02 8.25
C GLU A 200 9.70 -1.11 8.64
N ARG A 201 9.18 -2.31 8.93
CA ARG A 201 7.79 -2.48 9.41
C ARG A 201 7.54 -1.75 10.73
N ILE A 202 8.44 -1.91 11.70
CA ILE A 202 8.29 -1.29 13.01
C ILE A 202 8.37 0.23 12.88
N MET A 203 9.31 0.74 12.08
CA MET A 203 9.43 2.17 11.82
C MET A 203 8.22 2.74 11.09
N TRP A 204 7.69 2.02 10.10
CA TRP A 204 6.45 2.40 9.44
C TRP A 204 5.34 2.62 10.46
N ALA A 205 5.07 1.61 11.28
CA ALA A 205 3.97 1.62 12.23
C ALA A 205 4.19 2.68 13.32
N LYS A 206 5.39 2.76 13.89
CA LYS A 206 5.71 3.77 14.92
C LYS A 206 5.64 5.19 14.37
N THR A 207 6.14 5.45 13.15
CA THR A 207 6.06 6.78 12.51
C THR A 207 4.62 7.24 12.33
N GLN A 208 3.72 6.35 11.88
CA GLN A 208 2.29 6.67 11.80
C GLN A 208 1.69 7.00 13.17
N ILE A 209 2.08 6.29 14.22
CA ILE A 209 1.54 6.54 15.57
C ILE A 209 2.10 7.84 16.15
N VAL A 210 3.40 8.08 16.02
CA VAL A 210 4.07 9.27 16.53
C VAL A 210 3.59 10.54 15.82
N SER A 211 3.39 10.50 14.49
CA SER A 211 2.81 11.63 13.75
C SER A 211 1.41 11.99 14.26
N ARG A 212 0.61 10.98 14.61
CA ARG A 212 -0.70 11.16 15.23
C ARG A 212 -0.63 11.66 16.68
N MET A 213 0.37 11.22 17.46
CA MET A 213 0.61 11.74 18.80
C MET A 213 0.92 13.24 18.74
N ILE A 214 1.75 13.66 17.79
CA ILE A 214 2.06 15.06 17.54
C ILE A 214 0.81 15.86 17.18
N LYS A 215 0.02 15.39 16.20
CA LYS A 215 -1.23 16.05 15.80
C LYS A 215 -2.20 16.20 16.97
N SER A 216 -2.34 15.15 17.79
CA SER A 216 -3.16 15.16 19.01
C SER A 216 -2.64 16.15 20.07
N PHE A 217 -1.32 16.21 20.25
CA PHE A 217 -0.70 17.16 21.17
C PHE A 217 -0.95 18.61 20.73
N LEU A 218 -0.85 18.89 19.43
CA LEU A 218 -1.11 20.21 18.87
C LEU A 218 -2.59 20.62 19.03
N SER A 219 -3.52 19.71 18.79
CA SER A 219 -4.97 19.99 18.83
C SER A 219 -5.58 20.08 20.22
N LYS A 220 -5.04 19.37 21.22
CA LYS A 220 -5.57 19.41 22.59
C LYS A 220 -5.34 20.76 23.26
N GLU A 221 -6.38 21.41 23.77
CA GLU A 221 -6.20 22.52 24.71
C GLU A 221 -5.47 22.00 25.96
N ASN A 222 -4.28 22.53 26.21
CA ASN A 222 -3.49 22.24 27.41
C ASN A 222 -2.81 23.52 27.88
N THR A 223 -1.97 23.42 28.92
CA THR A 223 -1.30 24.59 29.51
C THR A 223 -0.36 25.32 28.56
N LEU A 224 0.06 24.71 27.45
CA LEU A 224 0.92 25.33 26.46
C LEU A 224 0.08 25.96 25.35
N SER A 225 0.39 27.20 25.01
CA SER A 225 -0.15 27.83 23.80
C SER A 225 0.30 27.06 22.55
N LEU A 226 -0.45 27.17 21.45
CA LEU A 226 -0.07 26.55 20.18
C LEU A 226 1.34 26.98 19.73
N GLU A 227 1.71 28.23 19.99
CA GLU A 227 3.04 28.77 19.72
C GLU A 227 4.11 28.06 20.55
N GLN A 228 3.90 27.88 21.85
CA GLN A 228 4.83 27.15 22.72
C GLN A 228 5.00 25.69 22.29
N LYS A 229 3.90 25.01 21.95
CA LYS A 229 3.97 23.64 21.42
C LYS A 229 4.77 23.56 20.13
N THR A 230 4.56 24.54 19.25
CA THR A 230 5.24 24.64 17.97
C THR A 230 6.73 24.86 18.16
N THR A 231 7.12 25.81 19.01
CA THR A 231 8.53 26.07 19.34
C THR A 231 9.20 24.83 19.93
N LEU A 232 8.53 24.15 20.87
CA LEU A 232 9.05 22.92 21.48
C LEU A 232 9.33 21.82 20.46
N LEU A 233 8.47 21.67 19.44
CA LEU A 233 8.65 20.68 18.38
C LEU A 233 9.73 21.09 17.36
N ILE A 234 9.82 22.38 17.03
CA ILE A 234 10.89 22.90 16.16
C ILE A 234 12.25 22.71 16.82
N ASP A 235 12.41 23.19 18.06
CA ASP A 235 13.67 23.07 18.80
C ASP A 235 14.13 21.61 18.89
N PHE A 236 13.16 20.70 19.04
CA PHE A 236 13.42 19.28 19.08
C PHE A 236 13.80 18.66 17.71
N GLY A 237 13.20 19.12 16.61
CA GLY A 237 13.58 18.71 15.25
C GLY A 237 15.00 19.17 14.86
N HIS A 238 15.43 20.31 15.38
CA HIS A 238 16.74 20.89 15.08
C HIS A 238 17.86 20.41 16.04
N ASP A 239 17.59 20.23 17.34
CA ASP A 239 18.61 19.81 18.31
C ASP A 239 18.03 18.94 19.45
N ILE A 240 18.09 17.62 19.28
CA ILE A 240 17.70 16.66 20.33
C ILE A 240 18.55 16.81 21.61
N ASN A 241 19.79 17.31 21.54
CA ASN A 241 20.59 17.56 22.74
C ASN A 241 20.06 18.78 23.53
N GLY A 242 19.23 19.60 22.89
CA GLY A 242 18.49 20.71 23.50
C GLY A 242 17.42 20.26 24.51
N LEU A 243 17.09 18.97 24.61
CA LEU A 243 16.13 18.49 25.63
C LEU A 243 16.57 18.76 27.07
N ASN A 244 17.89 18.94 27.28
CA ASN A 244 18.44 19.35 28.57
C ASN A 244 18.22 20.84 28.86
N LYS A 245 17.90 21.65 27.84
CA LYS A 245 17.59 23.08 27.94
C LYS A 245 16.09 23.39 28.00
N ILE A 246 15.23 22.45 27.62
CA ILE A 246 13.77 22.59 27.81
C ILE A 246 13.50 22.78 29.31
N ASN A 247 12.93 23.93 29.67
CA ASN A 247 12.78 24.37 31.05
C ASN A 247 12.04 23.31 31.89
N SER A 248 12.31 23.27 33.20
CA SER A 248 11.62 22.37 34.14
C SER A 248 10.09 22.45 34.07
N VAL A 249 9.56 23.60 33.64
CA VAL A 249 8.13 23.87 33.40
C VAL A 249 7.57 23.06 32.22
N GLU A 250 8.34 22.89 31.14
CA GLU A 250 7.92 22.15 29.93
C GLU A 250 8.11 20.64 30.08
N LYS A 251 9.17 20.20 30.79
CA LYS A 251 9.26 18.82 31.30
C LYS A 251 8.15 18.50 32.30
N GLY A 252 7.65 19.51 33.01
CA GLY A 252 6.51 19.41 33.93
C GLY A 252 5.16 19.19 33.22
N ASN A 253 5.05 19.50 31.93
CA ASN A 253 3.87 19.13 31.15
C ASN A 253 4.00 17.68 30.67
N GLY A 254 3.43 16.75 31.43
CA GLY A 254 3.65 15.31 31.27
C GLY A 254 3.46 14.78 29.83
N LEU A 255 2.57 15.37 29.03
CA LEU A 255 2.39 14.99 27.63
C LEU A 255 3.54 15.43 26.71
N ALA A 256 4.08 16.63 26.89
CA ALA A 256 5.19 17.12 26.08
C ALA A 256 6.45 16.27 26.34
N GLY A 257 6.78 16.03 27.62
CA GLY A 257 7.91 15.17 27.99
C GLY A 257 7.76 13.73 27.47
N THR A 258 6.54 13.17 27.55
CA THR A 258 6.25 11.82 27.00
C THR A 258 6.44 11.78 25.49
N LEU A 259 5.94 12.79 24.77
CA LEU A 259 6.06 12.86 23.31
C LEU A 259 7.53 12.92 22.88
N LEU A 260 8.30 13.81 23.50
CA LEU A 260 9.72 14.00 23.24
C LEU A 260 10.51 12.71 23.51
N THR A 261 10.25 12.06 24.65
CA THR A 261 10.90 10.79 25.01
C THR A 261 10.58 9.70 23.98
N THR A 262 9.31 9.59 23.57
CA THR A 262 8.87 8.59 22.59
C THR A 262 9.54 8.81 21.23
N PHE A 263 9.68 10.06 20.81
CA PHE A 263 10.35 10.38 19.55
C PHE A 263 11.87 10.19 19.63
N GLN A 264 12.51 10.45 20.78
CA GLN A 264 13.91 10.08 20.98
C GLN A 264 14.11 8.57 20.82
N GLN A 265 13.28 7.78 21.50
CA GLN A 265 13.30 6.31 21.38
C GLN A 265 13.07 5.81 19.96
N LEU A 266 12.27 6.52 19.16
CA LEU A 266 12.06 6.20 17.74
C LEU A 266 13.35 6.29 16.92
N LEU A 267 14.28 7.17 17.31
CA LEU A 267 15.52 7.44 16.58
C LEU A 267 16.75 6.75 17.16
N GLU A 268 16.70 6.30 18.43
CA GLU A 268 17.83 5.68 19.14
C GLU A 268 18.34 4.38 18.49
N GLU A 269 17.50 3.70 17.69
CA GLU A 269 17.86 2.46 17.01
C GLU A 269 18.79 2.65 15.78
N PHE A 270 19.08 3.90 15.40
CA PHE A 270 19.83 4.23 14.19
C PHE A 270 21.21 4.83 14.46
N ASP A 271 22.11 4.68 13.50
CA ASP A 271 23.40 5.39 13.52
C ASP A 271 23.20 6.90 13.42
N ARG A 272 24.28 7.66 13.70
CA ARG A 272 24.24 9.13 13.75
C ARG A 272 23.80 9.76 12.42
N TYR A 273 24.18 9.17 11.28
CA TYR A 273 23.88 9.69 9.97
C TYR A 273 22.42 9.43 9.61
N THR A 274 21.96 8.19 9.73
CA THR A 274 20.56 7.82 9.50
C THR A 274 19.61 8.61 10.42
N THR A 275 20.00 8.79 11.69
CA THR A 275 19.29 9.65 12.64
C THR A 275 19.17 11.09 12.15
N HIS A 276 20.22 11.64 11.55
CA HIS A 276 20.19 13.01 11.01
C HIS A 276 19.22 13.14 9.83
N GLN A 277 19.23 12.18 8.91
CA GLN A 277 18.30 12.17 7.78
C GLN A 277 16.84 12.04 8.23
N LEU A 278 16.55 11.15 9.18
CA LEU A 278 15.22 11.02 9.75
C LEU A 278 14.76 12.34 10.39
N LYS A 279 15.62 13.01 11.16
CA LYS A 279 15.32 14.34 11.72
C LYS A 279 14.96 15.35 10.64
N ASN A 280 15.72 15.39 9.53
CA ASN A 280 15.42 16.30 8.43
C ASN A 280 14.05 16.02 7.80
N ALA A 281 13.70 14.73 7.60
CA ALA A 281 12.39 14.34 7.07
C ALA A 281 11.25 14.75 8.02
N TRP A 282 11.40 14.54 9.32
CA TRP A 282 10.43 14.98 10.32
C TRP A 282 10.31 16.50 10.38
N SER A 283 11.42 17.25 10.33
CA SER A 283 11.40 18.72 10.30
C SER A 283 10.66 19.26 9.08
N GLN A 284 10.87 18.68 7.90
CA GLN A 284 10.11 19.05 6.70
C GLN A 284 8.61 18.77 6.86
N TRP A 285 8.25 17.60 7.41
CA TRP A 285 6.87 17.26 7.71
C TRP A 285 6.23 18.24 8.70
N PHE A 286 6.95 18.65 9.74
CA PHE A 286 6.46 19.65 10.71
C PHE A 286 6.14 21.00 10.05
N VAL A 287 7.00 21.47 9.13
CA VAL A 287 6.76 22.71 8.37
C VAL A 287 5.47 22.58 7.55
N LYS A 288 5.28 21.47 6.85
CA LYS A 288 4.05 21.21 6.07
C LYS A 288 2.81 21.11 6.96
N LEU A 289 2.94 20.49 8.12
CA LEU A 289 1.86 20.40 9.11
C LEU A 289 1.40 21.78 9.57
N GLN A 290 2.33 22.71 9.82
CA GLN A 290 2.02 24.10 10.21
C GLN A 290 1.36 24.91 9.10
N GLN A 291 1.68 24.61 7.85
CA GLN A 291 1.09 25.24 6.66
C GLN A 291 -0.34 24.74 6.39
N GLY A 292 -0.86 23.80 7.17
CA GLY A 292 -2.19 23.22 6.98
C GLY A 292 -2.23 22.07 5.97
N GLU A 293 -1.07 21.59 5.50
CA GLU A 293 -0.94 20.44 4.58
C GLU A 293 -0.91 19.10 5.32
N GLY A 294 -1.26 19.09 6.61
CA GLY A 294 -1.20 17.91 7.47
C GLY A 294 -2.25 16.83 7.19
N ASP A 295 -3.15 17.02 6.23
CA ASP A 295 -4.23 16.07 5.91
C ASP A 295 -3.74 14.98 4.96
N GLY A 296 -3.04 13.97 5.48
CA GLY A 296 -2.65 12.74 4.79
C GLY A 296 -1.46 12.85 3.82
N GLY A 297 -1.40 13.91 3.00
CA GLY A 297 -0.35 14.08 1.99
C GLY A 297 1.05 14.16 2.60
N ALA A 298 1.24 15.07 3.57
CA ALA A 298 2.50 15.19 4.28
C ALA A 298 2.86 13.89 5.03
N ASP A 299 1.87 13.19 5.62
CA ASP A 299 2.11 11.93 6.32
C ASP A 299 2.64 10.85 5.37
N ALA A 300 2.12 10.79 4.14
CA ALA A 300 2.57 9.84 3.13
C ALA A 300 4.01 10.11 2.69
N GLU A 301 4.38 11.38 2.48
CA GLU A 301 5.76 11.77 2.17
C GLU A 301 6.71 11.45 3.32
N LEU A 302 6.36 11.81 4.56
CA LEU A 302 7.15 11.48 5.75
C LEU A 302 7.41 9.99 5.83
N LEU A 303 6.38 9.19 5.61
CA LEU A 303 6.45 7.75 5.67
C LEU A 303 7.34 7.17 4.55
N ALA A 304 7.17 7.63 3.31
CA ALA A 304 8.01 7.20 2.19
C ALA A 304 9.50 7.55 2.41
N ASN A 305 9.77 8.77 2.88
CA ASN A 305 11.12 9.22 3.23
C ASN A 305 11.70 8.36 4.36
N THR A 306 10.92 8.14 5.43
CA THR A 306 11.34 7.31 6.58
C THR A 306 11.74 5.91 6.11
N LEU A 307 10.93 5.27 5.28
CA LEU A 307 11.19 3.93 4.78
C LEU A 307 12.43 3.86 3.90
N ASN A 308 12.60 4.82 2.98
CA ASN A 308 13.78 4.86 2.12
C ASN A 308 15.07 5.16 2.90
N ILE A 309 14.99 5.96 3.97
CA ILE A 309 16.12 6.21 4.87
C ILE A 309 16.45 4.93 5.67
N CYS A 310 15.43 4.31 6.28
CA CYS A 310 15.61 3.10 7.10
C CYS A 310 16.13 1.91 6.30
N ALA A 311 15.72 1.77 5.04
CA ALA A 311 16.21 0.73 4.14
C ALA A 311 17.64 1.01 3.60
N GLY A 312 18.24 2.16 3.96
CA GLY A 312 19.58 2.55 3.52
C GLY A 312 19.64 3.06 2.08
N HIS A 313 18.51 3.29 1.40
CA HIS A 313 18.47 3.72 0.01
C HIS A 313 18.97 5.18 -0.19
N ILE A 314 18.87 6.02 0.84
CA ILE A 314 19.26 7.44 0.81
C ILE A 314 20.61 7.69 1.52
N ALA A 315 21.19 6.66 2.13
CA ALA A 315 22.22 6.79 3.17
C ALA A 315 23.54 7.47 2.76
N PHE A 316 23.94 7.50 1.49
CA PHE A 316 25.19 8.20 1.10
C PHE A 316 25.00 9.12 -0.11
N ASN A 317 23.76 9.35 -0.50
CA ASN A 317 23.44 10.06 -1.73
C ASN A 317 22.23 10.96 -1.51
N GLU A 318 22.43 12.03 -0.74
CA GLU A 318 21.40 13.05 -0.50
C GLU A 318 20.94 13.75 -1.78
N ASP A 319 21.77 13.72 -2.84
CA ASP A 319 21.39 14.26 -4.15
C ASP A 319 20.15 13.53 -4.73
N ILE A 320 19.88 12.30 -4.29
CA ILE A 320 18.64 11.56 -4.62
C ILE A 320 17.40 12.35 -4.22
N LEU A 321 17.41 13.01 -3.06
CA LEU A 321 16.26 13.79 -2.58
C LEU A 321 15.94 14.99 -3.49
N SER A 322 16.96 15.47 -4.21
CA SER A 322 16.84 16.57 -5.19
C SER A 322 16.62 16.06 -6.61
N HIS A 323 16.65 14.75 -6.84
CA HIS A 323 16.45 14.17 -8.15
C HIS A 323 15.03 14.44 -8.66
N ARG A 324 14.89 14.70 -9.96
CA ARG A 324 13.60 15.02 -10.59
C ARG A 324 12.55 13.93 -10.37
N ASP A 325 12.92 12.67 -10.55
CA ASP A 325 11.99 11.55 -10.33
C ASP A 325 11.55 11.45 -8.86
N TYR A 326 12.47 11.66 -7.92
CA TYR A 326 12.16 11.59 -6.48
C TYR A 326 11.18 12.69 -6.08
N THR A 327 11.49 13.93 -6.48
CA THR A 327 10.65 15.10 -6.22
C THR A 327 9.28 14.97 -6.89
N THR A 328 9.22 14.42 -8.10
CA THR A 328 7.95 14.14 -8.81
C THR A 328 7.13 13.07 -8.10
N LEU A 329 7.76 11.96 -7.68
CA LEU A 329 7.09 10.90 -6.90
C LEU A 329 6.58 11.42 -5.56
N SER A 330 7.38 12.21 -4.84
CA SER A 330 6.97 12.81 -3.57
C SER A 330 5.77 13.73 -3.75
N SER A 331 5.80 14.60 -4.76
CA SER A 331 4.71 15.53 -5.07
C SER A 331 3.41 14.80 -5.43
N LEU A 332 3.49 13.80 -6.33
CA LEU A 332 2.33 12.98 -6.69
C LEU A 332 1.79 12.22 -5.48
N THR A 333 2.66 11.59 -4.69
CA THR A 333 2.27 10.83 -3.49
C THR A 333 1.56 11.73 -2.50
N THR A 334 2.08 12.94 -2.26
CA THR A 334 1.47 13.94 -1.38
C THR A 334 0.07 14.33 -1.86
N LYS A 335 -0.08 14.71 -3.14
CA LYS A 335 -1.36 15.15 -3.72
C LYS A 335 -2.40 14.03 -3.67
N ILE A 336 -2.02 12.82 -4.10
CA ILE A 336 -2.89 11.65 -4.15
C ILE A 336 -3.33 11.25 -2.73
N CYS A 337 -2.40 11.11 -1.79
CA CYS A 337 -2.72 10.64 -0.43
C CYS A 337 -3.55 11.67 0.35
N GLN A 338 -3.37 12.97 0.08
CA GLN A 338 -4.24 14.01 0.62
C GLN A 338 -5.69 13.84 0.15
N ARG A 339 -5.90 13.66 -1.17
CA ARG A 339 -7.25 13.45 -1.71
C ARG A 339 -7.86 12.14 -1.20
N LEU A 340 -7.09 11.06 -1.10
CA LEU A 340 -7.56 9.78 -0.57
C LEU A 340 -7.98 9.87 0.90
N THR A 341 -7.25 10.63 1.72
CA THR A 341 -7.61 10.85 3.14
C THR A 341 -8.94 11.61 3.23
N GLN A 342 -9.13 12.65 2.43
CA GLN A 342 -10.40 13.38 2.37
C GLN A 342 -11.57 12.49 1.91
N ILE A 343 -11.32 11.59 0.96
CA ILE A 343 -12.30 10.62 0.48
C ILE A 343 -12.66 9.62 1.59
N GLN A 344 -11.66 9.12 2.33
CA GLN A 344 -11.84 8.22 3.45
C GLN A 344 -12.70 8.87 4.55
N ASP A 345 -12.36 10.08 4.96
CA ASP A 345 -13.04 10.80 6.04
C ASP A 345 -14.50 11.09 5.70
N LYS A 346 -14.78 11.43 4.43
CA LYS A 346 -16.13 11.69 3.95
C LYS A 346 -16.90 10.42 3.57
N LYS A 347 -16.21 9.27 3.45
CA LYS A 347 -16.74 7.99 2.94
C LYS A 347 -17.40 8.12 1.56
N ILE A 348 -16.75 8.83 0.64
CA ILE A 348 -17.32 9.21 -0.67
C ILE A 348 -16.65 8.54 -1.87
N LEU A 349 -15.87 7.46 -1.68
CA LEU A 349 -15.22 6.82 -2.82
C LEU A 349 -16.27 6.19 -3.74
N GLU A 350 -16.42 6.73 -4.94
CA GLU A 350 -17.34 6.21 -5.96
C GLU A 350 -16.56 5.50 -7.06
N ILE A 351 -16.82 4.20 -7.24
CA ILE A 351 -16.34 3.41 -8.37
C ILE A 351 -17.46 3.24 -9.39
N LYS A 352 -17.12 3.50 -10.66
CA LYS A 352 -18.01 3.30 -11.80
C LYS A 352 -17.23 2.60 -12.92
N ASP A 353 -17.82 1.57 -13.50
CA ASP A 353 -17.24 0.81 -14.62
C ASP A 353 -15.80 0.32 -14.36
N GLY A 354 -15.49 -0.05 -13.11
CA GLY A 354 -14.16 -0.54 -12.70
C GLY A 354 -13.12 0.54 -12.42
N SER A 355 -13.47 1.83 -12.55
CA SER A 355 -12.60 2.99 -12.33
C SER A 355 -13.15 3.94 -11.27
N ILE A 356 -12.29 4.75 -10.67
CA ILE A 356 -12.72 5.83 -9.76
C ILE A 356 -13.42 6.91 -10.59
N LYS A 357 -14.47 7.51 -10.02
CA LYS A 357 -15.21 8.59 -10.69
C LYS A 357 -14.42 9.90 -10.78
N ASP A 358 -13.56 10.19 -9.78
CA ASP A 358 -12.63 11.32 -9.79
C ASP A 358 -11.52 11.08 -10.82
N LYS A 359 -11.68 11.67 -12.01
CA LYS A 359 -10.78 11.48 -13.15
C LYS A 359 -9.41 12.09 -12.95
N GLU A 360 -9.32 13.24 -12.28
CA GLU A 360 -8.04 13.90 -12.01
C GLU A 360 -7.20 13.05 -11.05
N LEU A 361 -7.82 12.54 -9.98
CA LEU A 361 -7.16 11.60 -9.08
C LEU A 361 -6.72 10.31 -9.81
N GLU A 362 -7.57 9.78 -10.69
CA GLU A 362 -7.25 8.59 -11.47
C GLU A 362 -6.04 8.81 -12.38
N GLU A 363 -5.92 9.98 -13.03
CA GLU A 363 -4.78 10.35 -13.88
C GLU A 363 -3.48 10.51 -13.07
N GLU A 364 -3.54 11.14 -11.90
CA GLU A 364 -2.39 11.28 -11.00
C GLU A 364 -1.86 9.93 -10.53
N MET A 365 -2.77 9.02 -10.15
CA MET A 365 -2.41 7.64 -9.77
C MET A 365 -1.70 6.92 -10.92
N GLN A 366 -2.20 7.05 -12.15
CA GLN A 366 -1.57 6.46 -13.33
C GLN A 366 -0.18 7.06 -13.59
N ALA A 367 -0.01 8.37 -13.41
CA ALA A 367 1.28 9.03 -13.58
C ALA A 367 2.31 8.53 -12.55
N LEU A 368 1.89 8.35 -11.29
CA LEU A 368 2.74 7.76 -10.25
C LEU A 368 3.13 6.33 -10.62
N VAL A 369 2.16 5.49 -11.01
CA VAL A 369 2.44 4.10 -11.40
C VAL A 369 3.36 4.01 -12.60
N LYS A 370 3.18 4.88 -13.60
CA LYS A 370 4.09 4.95 -14.75
C LYS A 370 5.52 5.23 -14.29
N LEU A 371 5.72 6.25 -13.47
CA LEU A 371 7.05 6.64 -13.02
C LEU A 371 7.74 5.53 -12.19
N VAL A 372 6.95 4.73 -11.48
CA VAL A 372 7.43 3.60 -10.68
C VAL A 372 7.76 2.37 -11.53
N LEU A 373 6.89 2.01 -12.49
CA LEU A 373 7.02 0.78 -13.26
C LEU A 373 7.89 0.93 -14.51
N GLU A 374 8.02 2.12 -15.09
CA GLU A 374 8.81 2.34 -16.29
C GLU A 374 10.31 2.44 -15.93
N GLU A 375 11.12 1.49 -16.41
CA GLU A 375 12.57 1.52 -16.27
C GLU A 375 13.18 2.48 -17.29
N ASN A 376 13.20 3.77 -16.93
CA ASN A 376 13.93 4.78 -17.67
C ASN A 376 15.38 4.78 -17.20
N GLY A 377 16.28 4.13 -17.96
CA GLY A 377 17.70 4.03 -17.63
C GLY A 377 18.29 5.40 -17.26
N GLY A 378 18.84 5.50 -16.05
CA GLY A 378 19.41 6.75 -15.51
C GLY A 378 18.58 7.46 -14.43
N GLY A 379 17.46 6.88 -13.97
CA GLY A 379 16.67 7.40 -12.83
C GLY A 379 17.14 6.95 -11.45
N ILE A 380 16.29 7.20 -10.43
CA ILE A 380 16.50 6.70 -9.06
C ILE A 380 16.24 5.19 -8.96
N ASP A 381 16.82 4.56 -7.93
CA ASP A 381 16.71 3.13 -7.67
C ASP A 381 15.24 2.65 -7.62
N ARG A 382 14.99 1.46 -8.20
CA ARG A 382 13.65 0.90 -8.30
C ARG A 382 13.01 0.62 -6.93
N ASN A 383 13.80 0.28 -5.91
CA ASN A 383 13.28 0.08 -4.56
C ASN A 383 12.77 1.40 -3.96
N ILE A 384 13.45 2.51 -4.24
CA ILE A 384 12.98 3.85 -3.83
C ILE A 384 11.62 4.16 -4.45
N LYS A 385 11.48 3.90 -5.75
CA LYS A 385 10.21 4.07 -6.46
C LYS A 385 9.11 3.19 -5.87
N GLN A 386 9.43 1.93 -5.54
CA GLN A 386 8.46 1.01 -4.97
C GLN A 386 8.01 1.36 -3.55
N THR A 387 8.85 2.04 -2.77
CA THR A 387 8.43 2.59 -1.48
C THR A 387 7.28 3.57 -1.65
N PHE A 388 7.34 4.49 -2.63
CA PHE A 388 6.25 5.43 -2.90
C PHE A 388 4.96 4.72 -3.32
N LEU A 389 5.05 3.72 -4.22
CA LEU A 389 3.89 2.91 -4.60
C LEU A 389 3.28 2.19 -3.40
N SER A 390 4.12 1.60 -2.55
CA SER A 390 3.71 0.88 -1.34
C SER A 390 2.94 1.79 -0.38
N VAL A 391 3.49 2.98 -0.09
CA VAL A 391 2.83 3.96 0.77
C VAL A 391 1.49 4.39 0.18
N PHE A 392 1.46 4.85 -1.07
CA PHE A 392 0.21 5.27 -1.72
C PHE A 392 -0.86 4.16 -1.71
N LYS A 393 -0.48 2.90 -1.98
CA LYS A 393 -1.42 1.78 -1.94
C LYS A 393 -2.04 1.57 -0.56
N THR A 394 -1.33 1.84 0.53
CA THR A 394 -1.94 1.77 1.88
C THR A 394 -2.98 2.86 2.13
N PHE A 395 -2.76 4.08 1.63
CA PHE A 395 -3.78 5.14 1.69
C PHE A 395 -5.00 4.80 0.83
N TYR A 396 -4.75 4.26 -0.36
CA TYR A 396 -5.84 3.81 -1.23
C TYR A 396 -6.65 2.68 -0.60
N TYR A 397 -5.96 1.70 0.00
CA TYR A 397 -6.58 0.60 0.74
C TYR A 397 -7.51 1.12 1.84
N CYS A 398 -7.05 2.09 2.64
CA CYS A 398 -7.85 2.69 3.72
C CYS A 398 -9.05 3.51 3.22
N ALA A 399 -8.91 4.20 2.08
CA ALA A 399 -10.01 4.94 1.48
C ALA A 399 -11.04 4.02 0.79
N TYR A 400 -10.60 2.85 0.32
CA TYR A 400 -11.42 1.91 -0.43
C TYR A 400 -12.21 0.95 0.46
N HIS A 401 -11.56 0.35 1.46
CA HIS A 401 -12.19 -0.69 2.28
C HIS A 401 -12.93 -0.10 3.49
N HIS A 402 -14.11 -0.65 3.77
CA HIS A 402 -14.80 -0.38 5.03
C HIS A 402 -14.06 -0.96 6.23
N ALA A 403 -14.38 -0.46 7.43
CA ALA A 403 -13.73 -0.87 8.66
C ALA A 403 -13.90 -2.36 8.94
N GLU A 404 -15.10 -2.91 8.65
CA GLU A 404 -15.41 -4.33 8.84
C GLU A 404 -14.56 -5.22 7.92
N THR A 405 -14.40 -4.83 6.65
CA THR A 405 -13.53 -5.54 5.69
C THR A 405 -12.08 -5.48 6.14
N THR A 406 -11.64 -4.32 6.62
CA THR A 406 -10.28 -4.15 7.14
C THR A 406 -10.02 -5.02 8.37
N ASP A 407 -10.98 -5.10 9.31
CA ASP A 407 -10.88 -5.98 10.48
C ASP A 407 -10.80 -7.47 10.07
N ALA A 408 -11.56 -7.88 9.06
CA ALA A 408 -11.49 -9.24 8.52
C ALA A 408 -10.12 -9.53 7.88
N HIS A 409 -9.57 -8.59 7.11
CA HIS A 409 -8.24 -8.73 6.52
C HIS A 409 -7.13 -8.77 7.58
N ILE A 410 -7.23 -7.95 8.64
CA ILE A 410 -6.30 -7.99 9.78
C ILE A 410 -6.28 -9.39 10.38
N PHE A 411 -7.45 -9.95 10.67
CA PHE A 411 -7.56 -11.30 11.24
C PHE A 411 -6.97 -12.36 10.30
N LYS A 412 -7.38 -12.33 9.02
CA LYS A 412 -6.91 -13.25 7.98
C LYS A 412 -5.39 -13.26 7.85
N VAL A 413 -4.78 -12.09 7.83
CA VAL A 413 -3.34 -11.93 7.53
C VAL A 413 -2.47 -12.18 8.76
N LEU A 414 -2.85 -11.66 9.92
CA LEU A 414 -1.98 -11.68 11.10
C LEU A 414 -2.29 -12.82 12.07
N PHE A 415 -3.50 -13.35 12.10
CA PHE A 415 -3.96 -14.22 13.20
C PHE A 415 -4.63 -15.53 12.78
N GLU A 416 -4.93 -15.71 11.49
CA GLU A 416 -5.45 -16.97 10.94
C GLU A 416 -4.33 -17.69 10.17
N PRO A 417 -3.75 -18.78 10.71
CA PRO A 417 -2.78 -19.59 9.97
C PRO A 417 -3.41 -20.16 8.70
N VAL A 418 -2.63 -20.16 7.61
CA VAL A 418 -3.05 -20.80 6.36
C VAL A 418 -2.82 -22.31 6.49
N VAL A 419 -3.78 -23.09 6.02
CA VAL A 419 -3.78 -24.57 6.11
C VAL A 419 -3.56 -25.18 4.75
#